data_AF-A0A392SI67-F1
#
_entry.id   AF-A0A392SI67-F1
#
_cell.length_a   1.000
_cell.length_b   1.000
_cell.length_c   1.000
_cell.angle_alpha   90.00
_cell.angle_beta   90.00
_cell.angle_gamma   90.00
#
_symmetry.space_group_name_H-M   'P 1'
#
loop_
_entity.id
_entity.type
_entity.pdbx_description
1 polymer ?
#
loop_
_entity_poly.entity_id
_entity_poly.type
_entity_poly.pdbx_seq_one_letter_code
_entity_poly.pdbx_strand_id
1 'polypeptide(L)'
;MYIDSIWGFKERYYVVKPLSQHTVDSLFETELDTEEDGTVHRDEEGNEMTRLVPRFPMCWSKKHFEKPTEFYLTKEEAMSEEDLVGFERLRA
;
A
#
# COMPACT_ATOMS: atom_id res chain seq x y z
N MET A 1 -19.92 3.12 -1.55
CA MET A 1 -19.62 2.78 -2.96
C MET A 1 -18.49 3.71 -3.40
N TYR A 2 -17.24 3.32 -3.17
CA TYR A 2 -16.09 4.16 -3.47
C TYR A 2 -15.68 3.93 -4.92
N ILE A 3 -16.00 4.90 -5.78
CA ILE A 3 -15.34 5.09 -7.06
C ILE A 3 -14.56 6.39 -6.91
N ASP A 4 -13.48 6.35 -6.14
CA ASP A 4 -12.39 7.30 -6.36
C ASP A 4 -11.62 6.78 -7.57
N SER A 5 -12.16 7.11 -8.74
CA SER A 5 -11.43 7.01 -9.99
C SER A 5 -10.21 7.91 -9.88
N ILE A 6 -9.04 7.32 -9.67
CA ILE A 6 -7.75 8.02 -9.71
C ILE A 6 -7.51 8.45 -11.17
N TRP A 7 -8.08 9.59 -11.55
CA TRP A 7 -7.79 10.24 -12.81
C TRP A 7 -6.30 10.65 -12.81
N GLY A 8 -5.53 10.07 -13.74
CA GLY A 8 -4.09 10.27 -13.83
C GLY A 8 -3.24 9.11 -13.29
N PHE A 9 -3.71 7.86 -13.45
CA PHE A 9 -2.87 6.69 -13.24
C PHE A 9 -1.60 6.84 -14.08
N LYS A 10 -0.46 7.07 -13.44
CA LYS A 10 0.80 7.24 -14.16
C LYS A 10 1.17 5.90 -14.80
N GLU A 11 1.65 5.95 -16.04
CA GLU A 11 2.12 4.76 -16.77
C GLU A 11 3.21 3.99 -15.97
N ARG A 12 3.92 4.68 -15.06
CA ARG A 12 4.96 4.11 -14.21
C ARG A 12 4.89 4.64 -12.79
N TYR A 13 4.89 3.71 -11.84
CA TYR A 13 5.11 3.99 -10.41
C TYR A 13 6.52 3.56 -10.03
N TYR A 14 7.24 4.44 -9.34
CA TYR A 14 8.55 4.12 -8.79
C TYR A 14 8.39 3.80 -7.31
N VAL A 15 8.69 2.55 -6.96
CA VAL A 15 8.82 2.13 -5.57
C VAL A 15 10.25 2.44 -5.14
N VAL A 16 10.44 3.49 -4.34
CA VAL A 16 11.75 3.84 -3.80
C VAL A 16 11.98 3.08 -2.50
N LYS A 17 13.04 2.28 -2.45
CA LYS A 17 13.43 1.57 -1.22
C LYS A 17 13.99 2.55 -0.19
N PRO A 18 13.38 2.70 0.99
CA PRO A 18 13.96 3.48 2.07
C PRO A 18 15.23 2.77 2.57
N LEU A 19 16.34 3.51 2.66
CA LEU A 19 17.62 2.97 3.14
C LEU A 19 17.91 3.31 4.60
N SER A 20 17.31 4.39 5.13
CA SER A 20 17.49 4.84 6.51
C SER A 20 16.28 4.49 7.37
N GLN A 21 16.50 4.28 8.67
CA GLN A 21 15.41 4.05 9.62
C GLN A 21 14.42 5.22 9.64
N HIS A 22 14.92 6.46 9.64
CA HIS A 22 14.08 7.66 9.57
C HIS A 22 13.15 7.67 8.34
N THR A 23 13.64 7.24 7.17
CA THR A 23 12.80 7.15 5.96
C THR A 23 11.78 6.03 6.07
N VAL A 24 12.12 4.91 6.73
CA VAL A 24 11.17 3.83 7.00
C VAL A 24 10.06 4.33 7.94
N ASP A 25 10.43 5.02 9.02
CA ASP A 25 9.50 5.55 10.00
C ASP A 25 8.54 6.56 9.37
N SER A 26 9.02 7.38 8.41
CA SER A 26 8.15 8.35 7.70
C SER A 26 7.12 7.71 6.76
N LEU A 27 7.19 6.40 6.51
CA LEU A 27 6.16 5.66 5.76
C LEU A 27 4.93 5.34 6.61
N PHE A 28 5.03 5.53 7.94
CA PHE A 28 3.96 5.24 8.88
C PHE A 28 3.50 6.53 9.57
N GLU A 29 2.25 6.52 10.00
CA GLU A 29 1.70 7.54 10.88
C GLU A 29 1.05 6.87 12.09
N THR A 30 0.88 7.65 13.14
CA THR A 30 0.32 7.17 14.41
C THR A 30 -1.17 7.47 14.41
N GLU A 31 -1.99 6.44 14.57
CA GLU A 31 -3.43 6.54 14.75
C GLU A 31 -3.86 5.96 16.09
N LEU A 32 -5.04 6.37 16.57
CA LEU A 32 -5.67 5.80 17.76
C LEU A 32 -5.99 4.33 17.51
N ASP A 33 -5.58 3.47 18.43
CA ASP A 33 -5.94 2.06 18.35
C ASP A 33 -7.39 1.90 18.80
N THR A 34 -8.27 1.64 17.84
CA THR A 34 -9.71 1.59 18.02
C THR A 34 -10.24 0.21 17.68
N GLU A 35 -11.18 -0.27 18.50
CA GLU A 35 -11.99 -1.45 18.22
C GLU A 35 -12.96 -1.21 17.04
N GLU A 36 -13.60 -2.28 16.58
CA GLU A 36 -14.55 -2.25 15.44
C GLU A 36 -15.78 -1.36 15.72
N ASP A 37 -16.09 -1.12 16.99
CA ASP A 37 -17.17 -0.23 17.45
C ASP A 37 -16.72 1.25 17.59
N GLY A 38 -15.43 1.54 17.37
CA GLY A 38 -14.83 2.87 17.52
C GLY A 38 -14.36 3.20 18.95
N THR A 39 -14.38 2.25 19.87
CA THR A 39 -13.86 2.44 21.24
C THR A 39 -12.33 2.45 21.23
N VAL A 40 -11.71 3.49 21.80
CA VAL A 40 -10.25 3.63 21.87
C VAL A 40 -9.69 2.72 22.97
N HIS A 41 -8.73 1.87 22.63
CA HIS A 41 -7.98 1.07 23.59
C HIS A 41 -7.17 1.97 24.52
N ARG A 42 -7.15 1.64 25.81
CA ARG A 42 -6.40 2.38 26.83
C ARG A 42 -5.41 1.46 27.54
N ASP A 43 -4.26 2.01 27.90
CA ASP A 43 -3.25 1.30 28.69
C ASP A 43 -3.65 1.17 30.18
N GLU A 44 -2.81 0.54 30.99
CA GLU A 44 -3.04 0.32 32.43
C GLU A 44 -3.14 1.62 33.24
N GLU A 45 -2.61 2.72 32.70
CA GLU A 45 -2.61 4.06 33.31
C GLU A 45 -3.80 4.90 32.81
N GLY A 46 -4.59 4.37 31.87
CA GLY A 46 -5.76 5.00 31.29
C GLY A 46 -5.45 5.93 30.11
N ASN A 47 -4.22 5.93 29.58
CA ASN A 47 -3.86 6.70 28.40
C ASN A 47 -4.35 6.01 27.13
N GLU A 48 -4.67 6.81 26.12
CA GLU A 48 -5.10 6.30 24.82
C GLU A 48 -3.95 5.63 24.08
N MET A 49 -4.18 4.39 23.66
CA MET A 49 -3.20 3.61 22.94
C MET A 49 -3.20 4.01 21.47
N THR A 50 -2.02 3.96 20.86
CA THR A 50 -1.84 4.28 19.46
C THR A 50 -1.15 3.14 18.72
N ARG A 51 -1.42 3.04 17.42
CA ARG A 51 -0.78 2.09 16.52
C ARG A 51 -0.18 2.79 15.32
N LEU A 52 0.84 2.16 14.72
CA LEU A 52 1.42 2.62 13.47
C LEU A 52 0.61 2.09 12.29
N VAL A 53 0.14 2.99 11.44
CA VAL A 53 -0.57 2.67 10.19
C VAL A 53 0.25 3.15 8.98
N PRO A 54 0.30 2.38 7.88
CA PRO A 54 0.99 2.83 6.67
C PRO A 54 0.31 4.05 6.05
N ARG A 55 1.07 5.11 5.74
CA ARG A 55 0.56 6.32 5.07
C ARG A 55 0.19 6.09 3.61
N PHE A 56 0.77 5.05 3.00
CA PHE A 56 0.54 4.74 1.59
C PHE A 56 -0.55 3.68 1.46
N PRO A 57 -1.55 3.90 0.59
CA PRO A 57 -2.71 3.03 0.42
C PRO A 57 -2.38 1.62 -0.11
N MET A 58 -1.12 1.36 -0.49
CA MET A 58 -0.71 0.13 -1.18
C MET A 58 -0.17 -0.96 -0.23
N CYS A 59 -0.36 -0.85 1.10
CA CYS A 59 0.07 -1.84 2.10
C CYS A 59 1.56 -2.29 1.96
N TRP A 60 2.41 -1.42 1.38
CA TRP A 60 3.78 -1.77 1.04
C TRP A 60 4.62 -1.86 2.31
N SER A 61 5.12 -3.06 2.62
CA SER A 61 5.91 -3.35 3.81
C SER A 61 7.37 -3.64 3.47
N LYS A 62 8.24 -3.74 4.49
CA LYS A 62 9.66 -4.10 4.32
C LYS A 62 9.86 -5.37 3.48
N LYS A 63 9.00 -6.38 3.68
CA LYS A 63 8.99 -7.66 2.92
C LYS A 63 8.91 -7.45 1.41
N HIS A 64 8.25 -6.37 0.98
CA HIS A 64 8.09 -6.11 -0.43
C HIS A 64 9.40 -5.64 -1.09
N PHE A 65 10.25 -4.92 -0.33
CA PHE A 65 11.58 -4.47 -0.79
C PHE A 65 12.66 -5.56 -0.76
N GLU A 66 12.33 -6.76 -0.27
CA GLU A 66 13.20 -7.95 -0.33
C GLU A 66 13.04 -8.69 -1.65
N LYS A 67 11.91 -8.50 -2.36
CA LYS A 67 11.68 -9.09 -3.67
C LYS A 67 12.27 -8.19 -4.76
N PRO A 68 12.86 -8.77 -5.82
CA PRO A 68 13.29 -7.99 -6.98
C PRO A 68 12.06 -7.44 -7.72
N THR A 69 12.25 -6.37 -8.48
CA THR A 69 11.16 -5.72 -9.23
C THR A 69 10.44 -6.70 -10.15
N GLU A 70 11.14 -7.66 -10.75
CA GLU A 70 10.53 -8.66 -11.64
C GLU A 70 9.46 -9.51 -10.95
N PHE A 71 9.52 -9.65 -9.63
CA PHE A 71 8.51 -10.38 -8.85
C PHE A 71 7.12 -9.73 -8.93
N TYR A 72 7.06 -8.41 -9.13
CA TYR A 72 5.81 -7.65 -9.21
C TYR A 72 5.35 -7.38 -10.64
N LEU A 73 6.11 -7.84 -11.64
CA LEU A 73 5.75 -7.69 -13.03
C LEU A 73 4.92 -8.88 -13.48
N THR A 74 3.68 -8.62 -13.88
CA THR A 74 2.90 -9.58 -14.66
C THR A 74 3.48 -9.61 -16.07
N LYS A 75 4.04 -10.75 -16.46
CA LYS A 75 4.50 -10.95 -17.83
C LYS A 75 3.31 -11.30 -18.72
N GLU A 76 3.38 -10.89 -19.98
CA GLU A 76 2.32 -11.16 -20.97
C GLU A 76 2.04 -12.66 -21.10
N GLU A 77 3.06 -13.51 -20.98
CA GLU A 77 2.88 -14.97 -21.07
C GLU A 77 2.12 -15.58 -19.87
N ALA A 78 1.99 -14.83 -18.78
CA ALA A 78 1.24 -15.23 -17.60
C ALA A 78 -0.17 -14.61 -17.55
N MET A 79 -0.53 -13.77 -18.53
CA MET A 79 -1.84 -13.13 -18.64
C MET A 79 -2.86 -14.09 -19.26
N SER A 80 -4.09 -14.05 -18.77
CA SER A 80 -5.21 -14.73 -19.44
C SER A 80 -5.64 -13.96 -20.70
N GLU A 81 -6.44 -14.57 -21.59
CA GLU A 81 -7.01 -13.87 -22.75
C GLU A 81 -7.83 -12.64 -22.33
N GLU A 82 -8.53 -12.71 -21.19
CA GLU A 82 -9.30 -11.59 -20.63
C GLU A 82 -8.37 -10.46 -20.18
N ASP A 83 -7.26 -10.79 -19.51
CA ASP A 83 -6.25 -9.82 -19.07
C ASP A 83 -5.59 -9.12 -20.27
N LEU A 84 -5.29 -9.86 -21.34
CA LEU A 84 -4.71 -9.32 -22.57
C LEU A 84 -5.65 -8.32 -23.25
N VAL A 85 -6.94 -8.66 -23.35
CA VAL A 85 -7.96 -7.74 -23.89
C VAL A 85 -8.09 -6.49 -23.00
N GLY A 86 -8.04 -6.65 -21.68
CA GLY A 86 -8.02 -5.54 -20.73
C GLY A 86 -6.78 -4.66 -20.89
N PHE A 87 -5.61 -5.27 -21.05
CA PHE A 87 -4.33 -4.59 -21.22
C PHE A 87 -4.27 -3.77 -22.51
N GLU A 88 -4.71 -4.34 -23.64
CA GLU A 88 -4.76 -3.63 -24.92
C GLU A 88 -5.73 -2.43 -24.88
N ARG A 89 -6.84 -2.52 -24.14
CA ARG A 89 -7.75 -1.38 -23.91
C ARG A 89 -7.10 -0.24 -23.13
N LEU A 90 -6.14 -0.54 -22.24
CA LEU A 90 -5.42 0.47 -21.47
C LEU A 90 -4.32 1.17 -22.27
N ARG A 91 -3.82 0.54 -23.35
CA ARG A 91 -2.80 1.12 -24.24
C ARG A 91 -3.35 2.08 -25.30
N ALA A 92 -4.64 1.99 -25.62
CA ALA A 92 -5.32 2.78 -26.65
C ALA A 92 -5.71 4.18 -26.17
#